data_AF-A0AAW0EII0-F1
#
_entry.id   AF-A0AAW0EII0-F1
#
_cell.length_a   1.000
_cell.length_b   1.000
_cell.length_c   1.000
_cell.angle_alpha   90.00
_cell.angle_beta   90.00
_cell.angle_gamma   90.00
#
_symmetry.space_group_name_H-M   'P 1'
#
loop_
_entity.id
_entity.type
_entity.pdbx_description
1 polymer ?
#
loop_
_entity_poly.entity_id
_entity_poly.type
_entity_poly.pdbx_seq_one_letter_code
_entity_poly.pdbx_strand_id
1 'polypeptide(L)'
;MKSSLDLLADAATSPLASYDSHDYNSSSSPTPSPVLLRRSPHYNYRDASPSASSCSHQSSESGSNTNGAHQLRPRKKAHKSPKHPRVQLKPSPEMKMRRKELMDRASGIDSLSNSPANDCQLHVLRTVFDEITMYPTEPWLALMAVILRRSLRQIKNWFSNERQKNRWGDVVSTFTDVGERLRLRPAAIELCELWSDSFFEEVLMIINFRTIRHQRWDRCKIIVDESGSDSSLGEDGSDDLHEF
;
A
#
# COMPACT_ATOMS: atom_id res chain seq x y z
N MET A 1 27.17 -14.33 -12.63
CA MET A 1 26.80 -13.38 -11.57
C MET A 1 27.04 -11.98 -12.14
N LYS A 2 25.98 -11.33 -12.64
CA LYS A 2 26.06 -9.96 -13.17
C LYS A 2 25.90 -8.99 -11.99
N SER A 3 26.75 -7.98 -11.95
CA SER A 3 26.82 -6.95 -10.91
C SER A 3 25.50 -6.22 -10.76
N SER A 4 24.98 -6.13 -9.52
CA SER A 4 23.75 -5.40 -9.17
C SER A 4 23.90 -3.87 -9.23
N LEU A 5 25.03 -3.35 -9.71
CA LEU A 5 25.32 -1.92 -9.79
C LEU A 5 25.15 -1.31 -11.19
N ASP A 6 24.95 -2.12 -12.24
CA ASP A 6 24.86 -1.59 -13.62
C ASP A 6 23.46 -1.10 -14.02
N LEU A 7 22.47 -1.12 -13.12
CA LEU A 7 21.10 -0.63 -13.36
C LEU A 7 20.87 0.82 -12.91
N LEU A 8 21.91 1.56 -12.52
CA LEU A 8 21.81 2.95 -12.05
C LEU A 8 22.42 4.01 -12.98
N ALA A 9 22.95 3.63 -14.16
CA ALA A 9 23.73 4.56 -15.00
C ALA A 9 23.01 5.15 -16.22
N ASP A 10 21.79 4.71 -16.59
CA ASP A 10 21.23 5.01 -17.93
C ASP A 10 20.04 5.99 -17.99
N ALA A 11 19.87 6.87 -16.99
CA ALA A 11 18.79 7.86 -16.99
C ALA A 11 19.21 9.31 -17.30
N ALA A 12 20.46 9.55 -17.72
CA ALA A 12 21.00 10.90 -17.88
C ALA A 12 21.47 11.23 -19.30
N THR A 13 20.85 10.69 -20.35
CA THR A 13 20.98 11.25 -21.70
C THR A 13 19.74 10.89 -22.51
N SER A 14 18.83 11.85 -22.68
CA SER A 14 17.96 11.85 -23.84
C SER A 14 17.96 13.24 -24.49
N PRO A 15 17.97 13.29 -25.83
CA PRO A 15 18.24 14.49 -26.59
C PRO A 15 17.02 15.41 -26.60
N LEU A 16 17.27 16.72 -26.69
CA LEU A 16 16.27 17.72 -27.03
C LEU A 16 15.54 17.32 -28.33
N ALA A 17 14.36 16.71 -28.20
CA ALA A 17 13.40 16.64 -29.28
C ALA A 17 12.51 17.88 -29.17
N SER A 18 12.70 18.79 -30.13
CA SER A 18 11.82 19.90 -30.44
C SER A 18 10.38 19.38 -30.57
N TYR A 19 9.49 19.84 -29.69
CA TYR A 19 8.06 19.55 -29.78
C TYR A 19 7.40 20.73 -30.47
N ASP A 20 6.84 20.44 -31.64
CA ASP A 20 6.08 21.35 -32.47
C ASP A 20 4.75 21.69 -31.77
N SER A 21 4.39 22.96 -31.86
CA SER A 21 3.26 23.56 -31.17
C SER A 21 1.98 23.25 -31.95
N HIS A 22 1.08 22.48 -31.34
CA HIS A 22 -0.28 22.34 -31.84
C HIS A 22 -1.28 22.91 -30.86
N ASP A 23 -1.79 24.09 -31.23
CA ASP A 23 -2.97 24.72 -30.66
C ASP A 23 -4.21 23.84 -30.88
N TYR A 24 -4.78 23.32 -29.79
CA TYR A 24 -6.15 22.83 -29.79
C TYR A 24 -6.96 23.59 -28.75
N ASN A 25 -7.43 24.74 -29.22
CA ASN A 25 -8.58 25.46 -28.69
C ASN A 25 -9.82 24.55 -28.79
N SER A 26 -10.37 24.08 -27.66
CA SER A 26 -11.71 23.52 -27.59
C SER A 26 -12.30 23.66 -26.19
N SER A 27 -12.97 24.78 -26.02
CA SER A 27 -14.05 25.06 -25.08
C SER A 27 -15.05 23.90 -24.94
N SER A 28 -15.41 23.56 -23.69
CA SER A 28 -16.74 23.04 -23.32
C SER A 28 -16.94 23.06 -21.79
N SER A 29 -17.63 24.13 -21.37
CA SER A 29 -18.64 24.30 -20.32
C SER A 29 -18.60 23.56 -18.96
N PRO A 30 -18.85 24.29 -17.85
CA PRO A 30 -19.05 23.73 -16.52
C PRO A 30 -20.49 23.24 -16.30
N THR A 31 -20.67 22.02 -15.82
CA THR A 31 -21.95 21.53 -15.30
C THR A 31 -22.04 21.71 -13.78
N PRO A 32 -23.10 22.32 -13.25
CA PRO A 32 -23.30 22.51 -11.82
C PRO A 32 -23.75 21.22 -11.11
N SER A 33 -23.17 20.99 -9.94
CA SER A 33 -23.46 19.89 -9.01
C SER A 33 -24.89 19.96 -8.44
N PRO A 34 -25.61 18.83 -8.32
CA PRO A 34 -26.83 18.77 -7.54
C PRO A 34 -26.54 18.64 -6.03
N VAL A 35 -27.03 19.64 -5.29
CA VAL A 35 -27.12 19.67 -3.82
C VAL A 35 -28.14 18.64 -3.37
N LEU A 36 -27.69 17.54 -2.74
CA LEU A 36 -28.56 16.66 -1.97
C LEU A 36 -28.45 16.98 -0.49
N LEU A 37 -29.33 17.89 -0.06
CA LEU A 37 -29.80 18.01 1.31
C LEU A 37 -30.41 16.66 1.75
N ARG A 38 -29.75 15.95 2.67
CA ARG A 38 -30.42 14.86 3.39
C ARG A 38 -29.99 14.75 4.86
N ARG A 39 -30.66 15.58 5.66
CA ARG A 39 -31.45 15.21 6.86
C ARG A 39 -30.71 14.42 7.95
N SER A 40 -30.22 15.15 8.95
CA SER A 40 -29.96 14.67 10.32
C SER A 40 -31.22 14.07 10.96
N PRO A 41 -31.11 12.92 11.64
CA PRO A 41 -31.99 12.55 12.72
C PRO A 41 -31.35 12.95 14.07
N HIS A 42 -31.98 13.91 14.73
CA HIS A 42 -31.92 14.08 16.19
C HIS A 42 -32.63 12.91 16.90
N TYR A 43 -32.44 12.84 18.23
CA TYR A 43 -33.03 11.94 19.25
C TYR A 43 -32.21 10.65 19.48
N ASN A 44 -31.82 10.25 20.69
CA ASN A 44 -32.19 10.64 22.04
C ASN A 44 -31.04 10.31 23.00
N TYR A 45 -30.73 11.22 23.91
CA TYR A 45 -30.10 10.90 25.19
C TYR A 45 -31.03 9.95 25.96
N ARG A 46 -30.55 8.77 26.31
CA ARG A 46 -31.05 8.04 27.47
C ARG A 46 -29.86 7.53 28.27
N ASP A 47 -29.67 8.18 29.41
CA ASP A 47 -29.06 7.59 30.60
C ASP A 47 -29.65 6.20 30.84
N ALA A 48 -28.76 5.22 30.92
CA ALA A 48 -28.99 3.99 31.64
C ALA A 48 -27.63 3.37 31.98
N SER A 49 -27.09 3.72 33.14
CA SER A 49 -26.20 2.84 33.87
C SER A 49 -26.95 1.56 34.25
N PRO A 50 -26.32 0.39 34.07
CA PRO A 50 -26.56 -0.72 34.99
C PRO A 50 -25.25 -1.15 35.62
N SER A 51 -25.23 -1.03 36.93
CA SER A 51 -24.32 -1.70 37.83
C SER A 51 -24.46 -3.22 37.71
N ALA A 52 -23.33 -3.89 37.97
CA ALA A 52 -23.20 -5.22 38.56
C ALA A 52 -23.37 -6.47 37.67
N SER A 53 -22.47 -7.40 38.01
CA SER A 53 -22.69 -8.85 38.15
C SER A 53 -21.87 -9.74 37.22
N SER A 54 -20.77 -10.19 37.84
CA SER A 54 -20.14 -11.50 37.71
C SER A 54 -21.11 -12.62 37.32
N CYS A 55 -20.74 -13.43 36.33
CA CYS A 55 -21.32 -14.74 36.08
C CYS A 55 -20.22 -15.72 35.62
N SER A 56 -19.67 -16.44 36.58
CA SER A 56 -19.15 -17.80 36.42
C SER A 56 -20.31 -18.75 36.12
N HIS A 57 -20.14 -19.74 35.23
CA HIS A 57 -20.75 -21.10 35.19
C HIS A 57 -20.43 -21.70 33.80
N GLN A 58 -19.58 -22.72 33.72
CA GLN A 58 -19.90 -24.15 33.75
C GLN A 58 -20.55 -24.71 32.48
N SER A 59 -19.80 -25.68 31.93
CA SER A 59 -20.10 -26.81 31.05
C SER A 59 -21.55 -27.29 30.91
N SER A 60 -21.91 -27.70 29.69
CA SER A 60 -22.86 -28.77 29.31
C SER A 60 -22.68 -28.96 27.78
N GLU A 61 -22.03 -30.00 27.26
CA GLU A 61 -22.51 -31.38 27.02
C GLU A 61 -23.84 -31.51 26.26
N SER A 62 -23.74 -32.23 25.13
CA SER A 62 -24.71 -33.16 24.53
C SER A 62 -25.77 -32.70 23.52
N GLY A 63 -25.79 -33.42 22.38
CA GLY A 63 -26.80 -33.43 21.32
C GLY A 63 -26.15 -33.66 19.95
N SER A 64 -25.71 -34.87 19.57
CA SER A 64 -26.46 -36.05 19.08
C SER A 64 -27.31 -35.82 17.80
N ASN A 65 -26.79 -36.40 16.70
CA ASN A 65 -27.44 -37.02 15.52
C ASN A 65 -28.44 -36.24 14.65
N THR A 66 -28.17 -36.20 13.33
CA THR A 66 -28.83 -37.11 12.37
C THR A 66 -28.18 -37.10 10.97
N ASN A 67 -27.87 -38.32 10.51
CA ASN A 67 -27.92 -38.85 9.14
C ASN A 67 -28.07 -37.88 7.96
N GLY A 68 -26.98 -37.73 7.20
CA GLY A 68 -26.99 -37.26 5.82
C GLY A 68 -26.15 -38.19 4.94
N ALA A 69 -26.80 -39.19 4.36
CA ALA A 69 -26.22 -40.10 3.38
C ALA A 69 -26.00 -39.36 2.05
N HIS A 70 -24.74 -39.09 1.68
CA HIS A 70 -24.38 -38.69 0.31
C HIS A 70 -23.03 -39.29 -0.13
N GLN A 71 -23.18 -40.26 -1.05
CA GLN A 71 -22.31 -40.58 -2.19
C GLN A 71 -20.80 -40.70 -1.96
N LEU A 72 -20.36 -41.96 -1.91
CA LEU A 72 -18.99 -42.40 -2.13
C LEU A 72 -18.52 -41.99 -3.54
N ARG A 73 -17.96 -40.78 -3.68
CA ARG A 73 -17.22 -40.40 -4.88
C ARG A 73 -15.88 -41.16 -4.90
N PRO A 74 -15.50 -41.80 -6.03
CA PRO A 74 -14.23 -42.50 -6.12
C PRO A 74 -13.07 -41.52 -5.94
N ARG A 75 -12.30 -41.73 -4.86
CA ARG A 75 -11.06 -41.02 -4.55
C ARG A 75 -10.06 -41.23 -5.70
N LYS A 76 -9.94 -40.23 -6.58
CA LYS A 76 -8.82 -40.13 -7.52
C LYS A 76 -7.52 -40.19 -6.71
N LYS A 77 -6.65 -41.15 -7.06
CA LYS A 77 -5.32 -41.31 -6.47
C LYS A 77 -4.55 -40.01 -6.69
N ALA A 78 -4.40 -39.23 -5.63
CA ALA A 78 -3.61 -38.02 -5.65
C ALA A 78 -2.17 -38.41 -5.99
N HIS A 79 -1.71 -38.00 -7.17
CA HIS A 79 -0.32 -38.12 -7.58
C HIS A 79 0.53 -37.42 -6.51
N LYS A 80 1.37 -38.20 -5.83
CA LYS A 80 2.36 -37.69 -4.89
C LYS A 80 3.33 -36.83 -5.69
N SER A 81 3.11 -35.52 -5.68
CA SER A 81 4.04 -34.55 -6.23
C SER A 81 5.43 -34.76 -5.60
N PRO A 82 6.52 -34.71 -6.39
CA PRO A 82 7.88 -34.87 -5.89
C PRO A 82 8.14 -33.97 -4.69
N LYS A 83 8.42 -34.57 -3.54
CA LYS A 83 8.84 -33.85 -2.34
C LYS A 83 10.27 -33.39 -2.57
N HIS A 84 10.45 -32.18 -3.08
CA HIS A 84 11.76 -31.54 -3.03
C HIS A 84 12.25 -31.57 -1.57
N PRO A 85 13.48 -32.05 -1.29
CA PRO A 85 14.03 -32.06 0.06
C PRO A 85 14.17 -30.61 0.53
N ARG A 86 13.16 -30.14 1.26
CA ARG A 86 13.13 -28.83 1.88
C ARG A 86 14.06 -28.89 3.08
N VAL A 87 15.25 -28.32 2.92
CA VAL A 87 16.17 -28.07 4.04
C VAL A 87 15.45 -27.10 4.97
N GLN A 88 14.85 -27.60 6.05
CA GLN A 88 14.27 -26.77 7.08
C GLN A 88 15.42 -26.17 7.89
N LEU A 89 15.95 -25.04 7.41
CA LEU A 89 16.85 -24.23 8.20
C LEU A 89 16.06 -23.70 9.38
N LYS A 90 16.42 -24.14 10.58
CA LYS A 90 15.83 -23.62 11.81
C LYS A 90 16.17 -22.12 11.88
N PRO A 91 15.19 -21.24 12.17
CA PRO A 91 15.47 -19.82 12.34
C PRO A 91 16.56 -19.62 13.40
N SER A 92 17.60 -18.86 13.06
CA SER A 92 18.59 -18.40 14.04
C SER A 92 17.87 -17.72 15.21
N PRO A 93 18.25 -18.00 16.47
CA PRO A 93 17.66 -17.34 17.64
C PRO A 93 17.78 -15.81 17.56
N GLU A 94 18.86 -15.31 16.94
CA GLU A 94 19.10 -13.89 16.71
C GLU A 94 18.01 -13.24 15.85
N MET A 95 17.61 -13.89 14.75
CA MET A 95 16.54 -13.38 13.88
C MET A 95 15.19 -13.34 14.60
N LYS A 96 14.89 -14.34 15.43
CA LYS A 96 13.65 -14.35 16.23
C LYS A 96 13.62 -13.18 17.21
N MET A 97 14.75 -12.89 17.84
CA MET A 97 14.89 -11.76 18.76
C MET A 97 14.69 -10.44 18.03
N ARG A 98 15.35 -10.23 16.87
CA ARG A 98 15.16 -9.02 16.05
C ARG A 98 13.71 -8.82 15.62
N ARG A 99 13.03 -9.88 15.19
CA ARG A 99 11.60 -9.84 14.84
C ARG A 99 10.73 -9.46 16.03
N LYS A 100 11.02 -9.99 17.22
CA LYS A 100 10.29 -9.64 18.45
C LYS A 100 10.48 -8.17 18.79
N GLU A 101 11.72 -7.68 18.79
CA GLU A 101 12.02 -6.26 19.04
C GLU A 101 11.29 -5.36 18.03
N LEU A 102 11.27 -5.76 16.77
CA LEU A 102 10.58 -5.03 15.72
C LEU A 102 9.05 -5.01 15.92
N MET A 103 8.46 -6.12 16.36
CA MET A 103 7.05 -6.17 16.77
C MET A 103 6.77 -5.25 17.96
N ASP A 104 7.62 -5.28 18.97
CA ASP A 104 7.49 -4.47 20.17
C ASP A 104 7.56 -2.97 19.80
N ARG A 105 8.52 -2.58 18.96
CA ARG A 105 8.64 -1.23 18.40
C ARG A 105 7.41 -0.82 17.59
N ALA A 106 6.91 -1.68 16.72
CA ALA A 106 5.72 -1.39 15.91
C ALA A 106 4.45 -1.27 16.75
N SER A 107 4.33 -2.06 17.82
CA SER A 107 3.19 -2.05 18.74
C SER A 107 3.18 -0.81 19.64
N GLY A 108 4.35 -0.25 19.94
CA GLY A 108 4.50 1.00 20.69
C GLY A 108 4.19 2.27 19.88
N ILE A 109 3.91 2.17 18.58
CA ILE A 109 3.56 3.34 17.75
C ILE A 109 2.10 3.72 18.01
N ASP A 110 1.94 4.63 18.96
CA ASP A 110 0.67 5.30 19.26
C ASP A 110 0.47 6.49 18.30
N SER A 111 0.62 6.24 16.99
CA SER A 111 0.21 7.22 15.99
C SER A 111 -1.27 7.51 16.22
N LEU A 112 -1.69 8.80 16.23
CA LEU A 112 -3.09 9.23 16.34
C LEU A 112 -3.96 8.29 15.51
N SER A 113 -4.66 7.37 16.18
CA SER A 113 -5.32 6.22 15.53
C SER A 113 -6.35 6.66 14.49
N ASN A 114 -6.78 7.91 14.59
CA ASN A 114 -7.78 8.56 13.76
C ASN A 114 -7.18 9.40 12.61
N SER A 115 -5.86 9.59 12.54
CA SER A 115 -5.24 10.34 11.45
C SER A 115 -5.12 9.44 10.20
N PRO A 116 -5.68 9.85 9.04
CA PRO A 116 -5.50 9.12 7.79
C PRO A 116 -4.02 9.07 7.38
N ALA A 117 -3.65 8.05 6.61
CA ALA A 117 -2.31 7.97 6.01
C ALA A 117 -2.08 9.15 5.06
N ASN A 118 -0.89 9.75 5.13
CA ASN A 118 -0.46 10.81 4.21
C ASN A 118 -0.24 10.21 2.82
N ASP A 119 -0.41 10.99 1.76
CA ASP A 119 -0.12 10.62 0.37
C ASP A 119 1.26 9.96 0.19
N CYS A 120 2.29 10.43 0.91
CA CYS A 120 3.62 9.78 0.88
C CYS A 120 3.56 8.34 1.38
N GLN A 121 2.89 8.13 2.52
CA GLN A 121 2.76 6.80 3.13
C GLN A 121 1.88 5.90 2.25
N LEU A 122 0.80 6.44 1.69
CA LEU A 122 -0.07 5.74 0.74
C LEU A 122 0.68 5.31 -0.52
N HIS A 123 1.54 6.17 -1.05
CA HIS A 123 2.35 5.84 -2.23
C HIS A 123 3.31 4.68 -1.93
N VAL A 124 4.05 4.74 -0.81
CA VAL A 124 4.93 3.62 -0.40
C VAL A 124 4.14 2.32 -0.25
N LEU A 125 2.97 2.36 0.40
CA LEU A 125 2.12 1.19 0.58
C LEU A 125 1.62 0.61 -0.76
N ARG A 126 1.26 1.47 -1.71
CA ARG A 126 0.86 1.05 -3.07
C ARG A 126 2.03 0.41 -3.82
N THR A 127 3.21 1.03 -3.82
CA THR A 127 4.41 0.46 -4.45
C THR A 127 4.69 -0.94 -3.89
N VAL A 128 4.65 -1.12 -2.57
CA VAL A 128 4.84 -2.45 -1.96
C VAL A 128 3.75 -3.43 -2.41
N PHE A 129 2.49 -3.01 -2.47
CA PHE A 129 1.36 -3.87 -2.87
C PHE A 129 1.44 -4.31 -4.34
N ASP A 130 1.75 -3.38 -5.23
CA ASP A 130 1.74 -3.58 -6.67
C ASP A 130 3.01 -4.31 -7.14
N GLU A 131 4.16 -3.95 -6.59
CA GLU A 131 5.47 -4.43 -7.09
C GLU A 131 6.04 -5.57 -6.26
N ILE A 132 5.73 -5.66 -4.96
CA ILE A 132 6.39 -6.61 -4.04
C ILE A 132 5.45 -7.71 -3.58
N THR A 133 4.40 -7.37 -2.82
CA THR A 133 3.50 -8.35 -2.23
C THR A 133 2.15 -7.78 -1.82
N MET A 134 1.07 -8.52 -2.15
CA MET A 134 -0.27 -8.28 -1.61
C MET A 134 -0.47 -8.89 -0.21
N TYR A 135 0.43 -9.78 0.20
CA TYR A 135 0.32 -10.60 1.40
C TYR A 135 1.61 -10.55 2.21
N PRO A 136 2.00 -9.35 2.68
CA PRO A 136 3.18 -9.20 3.53
C PRO A 136 3.07 -10.07 4.77
N THR A 137 4.19 -10.63 5.20
CA THR A 137 4.29 -11.37 6.45
C THR A 137 4.18 -10.42 7.64
N GLU A 138 3.96 -10.98 8.83
CA GLU A 138 3.88 -10.19 10.05
C GLU A 138 5.15 -9.34 10.26
N PRO A 139 6.40 -9.86 10.19
CA PRO A 139 7.61 -9.04 10.29
C PRO A 139 7.67 -7.89 9.28
N TRP A 140 7.24 -8.12 8.04
CA TRP A 140 7.24 -7.08 7.00
C TRP A 140 6.19 -6.00 7.27
N LEU A 141 5.03 -6.37 7.80
CA LEU A 141 4.02 -5.41 8.27
C LEU A 141 4.56 -4.50 9.38
N ALA A 142 5.31 -5.06 10.32
CA ALA A 142 5.92 -4.28 11.39
C ALA A 142 7.09 -3.40 10.90
N LEU A 143 7.87 -3.85 9.91
CA LEU A 143 8.88 -3.01 9.25
C LEU A 143 8.23 -1.78 8.61
N MET A 144 7.15 -2.00 7.87
CA MET A 144 6.34 -0.91 7.29
C MET A 144 5.77 0.02 8.36
N ALA A 145 5.24 -0.52 9.45
CA ALA A 145 4.71 0.27 10.56
C ALA A 145 5.78 1.22 11.15
N VAL A 146 7.00 0.69 11.41
CA VAL A 146 8.13 1.45 11.96
C VAL A 146 8.60 2.53 10.98
N ILE A 147 8.83 2.18 9.71
CA ILE A 147 9.37 3.12 8.71
C ILE A 147 8.35 4.22 8.39
N LEU A 148 7.08 3.88 8.22
CA LEU A 148 6.02 4.83 7.87
C LEU A 148 5.49 5.58 9.09
N ARG A 149 5.92 5.21 10.31
CA ARG A 149 5.42 5.75 11.58
C ARG A 149 3.90 5.66 11.69
N ARG A 150 3.36 4.49 11.38
CA ARG A 150 1.92 4.19 11.46
C ARG A 150 1.70 2.93 12.28
N SER A 151 0.60 2.90 13.03
CA SER A 151 0.25 1.72 13.81
C SER A 151 0.16 0.46 12.93
N LEU A 152 0.63 -0.67 13.47
CA LEU A 152 0.59 -1.96 12.78
C LEU A 152 -0.84 -2.33 12.33
N ARG A 153 -1.85 -1.97 13.14
CA ARG A 153 -3.26 -2.17 12.82
C ARG A 153 -3.69 -1.41 11.56
N GLN A 154 -3.27 -0.15 11.41
CA GLN A 154 -3.59 0.64 10.21
C GLN A 154 -2.98 0.02 8.96
N ILE A 155 -1.71 -0.42 9.01
CA ILE A 155 -1.07 -1.09 7.88
C ILE A 155 -1.82 -2.38 7.50
N LYS A 156 -2.14 -3.22 8.50
CA LYS A 156 -2.94 -4.45 8.28
C LYS A 156 -4.29 -4.17 7.62
N ASN A 157 -5.03 -3.20 8.16
CA ASN A 157 -6.33 -2.80 7.64
C ASN A 157 -6.21 -2.29 6.20
N TRP A 158 -5.19 -1.48 5.91
CA TRP A 158 -4.93 -0.96 4.58
C TRP A 158 -4.73 -2.10 3.57
N PHE A 159 -3.82 -3.04 3.83
CA PHE A 159 -3.61 -4.20 2.95
C PHE A 159 -4.86 -5.08 2.80
N SER A 160 -5.65 -5.22 3.87
CA SER A 160 -6.92 -5.96 3.81
C SER A 160 -7.92 -5.28 2.88
N ASN A 161 -8.11 -3.97 3.03
CA ASN A 161 -9.02 -3.19 2.19
C ASN A 161 -8.55 -3.17 0.73
N GLU A 162 -7.24 -3.04 0.51
CA GLU A 162 -6.67 -2.99 -0.83
C GLU A 162 -6.89 -4.31 -1.58
N ARG A 163 -6.74 -5.47 -0.93
CA ARG A 163 -7.08 -6.77 -1.53
C ARG A 163 -8.57 -6.95 -1.83
N GLN A 164 -9.45 -6.31 -1.04
CA GLN A 164 -10.90 -6.38 -1.29
C GLN A 164 -11.30 -5.55 -2.51
N LYS A 165 -10.64 -4.40 -2.71
CA LYS A 165 -10.81 -3.52 -3.87
C LYS A 165 -10.17 -4.11 -5.13
N ASN A 166 -8.90 -4.49 -5.04
CA ASN A 166 -8.09 -5.04 -6.12
C ASN A 166 -7.92 -6.54 -5.91
N ARG A 167 -8.87 -7.32 -6.43
CA ARG A 167 -8.89 -8.78 -6.30
C ARG A 167 -7.95 -9.52 -7.25
N TRP A 168 -7.18 -8.79 -8.06
CA TRP A 168 -6.42 -9.35 -9.17
C TRP A 168 -4.93 -9.19 -9.01
N GLY A 169 -4.23 -10.08 -9.70
CA GLY A 169 -2.81 -10.02 -9.96
C GLY A 169 -2.07 -11.25 -9.47
N ASP A 170 -1.03 -11.58 -10.20
CA ASP A 170 -0.30 -12.82 -10.02
C ASP A 170 0.55 -12.80 -8.75
N VAL A 171 0.66 -13.98 -8.15
CA VAL A 171 1.43 -14.20 -6.93
C VAL A 171 2.22 -15.49 -7.06
N VAL A 172 3.53 -15.39 -6.90
CA VAL A 172 4.47 -16.50 -6.85
C VAL A 172 4.77 -16.82 -5.39
N SER A 173 4.68 -18.09 -5.00
CA SER A 173 5.07 -18.51 -3.67
C SER A 173 6.55 -18.85 -3.63
N THR A 174 7.31 -18.18 -2.77
CA THR A 174 8.72 -18.49 -2.49
C THR A 174 8.91 -18.73 -0.99
N PHE A 175 10.14 -18.94 -0.54
CA PHE A 175 10.49 -19.10 0.86
C PHE A 175 11.60 -18.12 1.26
N THR A 176 11.53 -17.60 2.48
CA THR A 176 12.66 -16.90 3.09
C THR A 176 13.82 -17.85 3.35
N ASP A 177 14.99 -17.28 3.65
CA ASP A 177 16.15 -17.95 4.25
C ASP A 177 15.79 -18.75 5.52
N VAL A 178 14.78 -18.27 6.25
CA VAL A 178 14.21 -18.92 7.44
C VAL A 178 13.18 -20.01 7.15
N GLY A 179 12.90 -20.29 5.88
CA GLY A 179 11.92 -21.27 5.45
C GLY A 179 10.46 -20.84 5.60
N GLU A 180 10.16 -19.57 5.87
CA GLU A 180 8.79 -19.06 5.88
C GLU A 180 8.29 -18.84 4.47
N ARG A 181 7.02 -19.17 4.23
CA ARG A 181 6.43 -18.99 2.91
C ARG A 181 6.13 -17.53 2.65
N LEU A 182 6.71 -16.97 1.59
CA LEU A 182 6.40 -15.66 1.06
C LEU A 182 5.49 -15.78 -0.16
N ARG A 183 4.69 -14.74 -0.37
CA ARG A 183 3.81 -14.58 -1.54
C ARG A 183 4.20 -13.28 -2.22
N LEU A 184 4.96 -13.35 -3.29
CA LEU A 184 5.54 -12.18 -3.95
C LEU A 184 4.94 -11.99 -5.34
N ARG A 185 5.01 -10.76 -5.85
CA ARG A 185 4.72 -10.43 -7.24
C ARG A 185 5.82 -10.96 -8.15
N PRO A 186 5.53 -11.28 -9.43
CA PRO A 186 6.55 -11.71 -10.39
C PRO A 186 7.73 -10.74 -10.50
N ALA A 187 7.47 -9.43 -10.58
CA ALA A 187 8.49 -8.40 -10.67
C ALA A 187 9.49 -8.43 -9.49
N ALA A 188 9.02 -8.69 -8.27
CA ALA A 188 9.89 -8.83 -7.11
C ALA A 188 10.78 -10.09 -7.15
N ILE A 189 10.29 -11.18 -7.75
CA ILE A 189 11.09 -12.40 -7.94
C ILE A 189 12.18 -12.18 -8.99
N GLU A 190 11.86 -11.46 -10.08
CA GLU A 190 12.83 -11.10 -11.12
C GLU A 190 13.94 -10.20 -10.58
N LEU A 191 13.61 -9.32 -9.64
CA LEU A 191 14.59 -8.46 -8.96
C LEU A 191 15.50 -9.26 -8.02
N CYS A 192 14.93 -10.18 -7.24
CA CYS A 192 15.67 -10.99 -6.28
C CYS A 192 14.91 -12.29 -5.98
N GLU A 193 15.60 -13.43 -6.11
CA GLU A 193 15.01 -14.75 -5.81
C GLU A 193 14.88 -15.00 -4.29
N LEU A 194 15.79 -14.42 -3.49
CA LEU A 194 15.95 -14.67 -2.06
C LEU A 194 15.61 -13.44 -1.23
N TRP A 195 14.33 -13.29 -0.90
CA TRP A 195 13.86 -12.22 -0.04
C TRP A 195 14.01 -12.58 1.44
N SER A 196 14.78 -11.76 2.16
CA SER A 196 14.92 -11.79 3.61
C SER A 196 14.29 -10.54 4.24
N ASP A 197 14.11 -10.54 5.57
CA ASP A 197 13.58 -9.38 6.28
C ASP A 197 14.50 -8.15 6.15
N SER A 198 15.82 -8.36 6.14
CA SER A 198 16.80 -7.26 6.01
C SER A 198 16.80 -6.68 4.60
N PHE A 199 16.72 -7.54 3.58
CA PHE A 199 16.63 -7.08 2.19
C PHE A 199 15.32 -6.30 1.95
N PHE A 200 14.20 -6.79 2.48
CA PHE A 200 12.93 -6.08 2.41
C PHE A 200 13.00 -4.70 3.11
N GLU A 201 13.65 -4.62 4.27
CA GLU A 201 13.87 -3.35 4.99
C GLU A 201 14.65 -2.33 4.13
N GLU A 202 15.73 -2.74 3.48
CA GLU A 202 16.54 -1.89 2.60
C GLU A 202 15.74 -1.37 1.40
N VAL A 203 15.04 -2.26 0.70
CA VAL A 203 14.16 -1.90 -0.43
C VAL A 203 13.10 -0.89 0.02
N LEU A 204 12.47 -1.14 1.17
CA LEU A 204 11.43 -0.27 1.72
C LEU A 204 11.98 1.11 2.11
N MET A 205 13.19 1.18 2.68
CA MET A 205 13.87 2.46 2.96
C MET A 205 14.16 3.25 1.69
N ILE A 206 14.61 2.58 0.62
CA ILE A 206 14.86 3.21 -0.69
C ILE A 206 13.56 3.74 -1.29
N ILE A 207 12.48 2.95 -1.30
CA ILE A 207 11.15 3.37 -1.78
C ILE A 207 10.67 4.60 -0.99
N ASN A 208 10.75 4.55 0.34
CA ASN A 208 10.32 5.65 1.20
C ASN A 208 11.16 6.92 0.93
N PHE A 209 12.48 6.79 0.81
CA PHE A 209 13.36 7.92 0.50
C PHE A 209 13.05 8.55 -0.85
N ARG A 210 12.87 7.73 -1.91
CA ARG A 210 12.51 8.19 -3.25
C ARG A 210 11.17 8.93 -3.23
N THR A 211 10.17 8.40 -2.51
CA THR A 211 8.85 9.02 -2.38
C THR A 211 8.94 10.39 -1.72
N ILE A 212 9.66 10.51 -0.61
CA ILE A 212 9.85 11.79 0.10
C ILE A 212 10.57 12.80 -0.80
N ARG A 213 11.56 12.36 -1.57
CA ARG A 213 12.31 13.23 -2.50
C ARG A 213 11.43 13.72 -3.65
N HIS A 214 10.64 12.84 -4.27
CA HIS A 214 9.75 13.21 -5.36
C HIS A 214 8.73 14.26 -4.94
N GLN A 215 8.08 14.07 -3.77
CA GLN A 215 7.10 15.03 -3.28
C GLN A 215 7.69 16.41 -2.94
N ARG A 216 8.95 16.47 -2.49
CA ARG A 216 9.62 17.76 -2.29
C ARG A 216 9.86 18.48 -3.60
N TRP A 217 10.20 17.74 -4.65
CA TRP A 217 10.43 18.29 -5.98
C TRP A 217 9.13 18.85 -6.59
N ASP A 218 8.02 18.11 -6.48
CA ASP A 218 6.72 18.54 -7.01
C ASP A 218 6.22 19.81 -6.31
N ARG A 219 6.43 19.93 -5.00
CA ARG A 219 6.09 21.15 -4.25
C ARG A 219 6.88 22.38 -4.70
N CYS A 220 8.14 22.20 -5.11
CA CYS A 220 8.97 23.32 -5.59
C CYS A 220 8.55 23.79 -6.98
N LYS A 221 8.07 22.88 -7.86
CA LYS A 221 7.63 23.25 -9.22
C LYS A 221 6.37 24.14 -9.21
N ILE A 222 5.41 23.82 -8.35
CA ILE A 222 4.15 24.59 -8.25
C ILE A 222 4.41 26.06 -7.89
N ILE A 223 5.46 26.36 -7.12
CA ILE A 223 5.80 27.73 -6.72
C ILE A 223 6.37 28.56 -7.88
N VAL A 224 7.01 27.92 -8.86
CA VAL A 224 7.64 28.64 -9.99
C VAL A 224 6.61 29.05 -11.03
N ASP A 225 5.61 28.20 -11.30
CA ASP A 225 4.62 28.45 -12.36
C ASP A 225 3.59 29.54 -12.00
N GLU A 226 3.27 29.76 -10.71
CA GLU A 226 2.36 30.85 -10.31
C GLU A 226 2.99 32.26 -10.39
N SER A 227 4.32 32.35 -10.45
CA SER A 227 5.02 33.64 -10.50
C SER A 227 5.24 34.20 -11.92
N GLY A 228 4.88 33.45 -12.97
CA GLY A 228 5.15 33.80 -14.37
C GLY A 228 3.97 34.36 -15.17
N SER A 229 2.78 34.48 -14.60
CA SER A 229 1.54 34.74 -15.37
C SER A 229 1.03 36.19 -15.34
N ASP A 230 1.78 37.16 -14.79
CA ASP A 230 1.32 38.56 -14.65
C ASP A 230 2.12 39.55 -15.50
N SER A 231 2.20 39.30 -16.81
CA SER A 231 2.80 40.24 -17.78
C SER A 231 2.03 40.27 -19.11
N SER A 232 0.71 40.51 -19.02
CA SER A 232 -0.08 40.94 -20.18
C SER A 232 -1.11 41.98 -19.74
N LEU A 233 -0.63 43.19 -19.47
CA LEU A 233 -1.45 44.38 -19.37
C LEU A 233 -0.87 45.45 -20.31
N GLY A 234 -1.57 45.63 -21.44
CA GLY A 234 -1.74 46.94 -22.06
C GLY A 234 -0.66 47.38 -23.05
N GLU A 235 -0.70 46.85 -24.27
CA GLU A 235 -0.46 47.70 -25.44
C GLU A 235 -1.84 48.15 -25.94
N ASP A 236 -2.31 49.25 -25.35
CA ASP A 236 -3.41 50.07 -25.86
C ASP A 236 -2.84 50.93 -26.98
N GLY A 237 -3.23 50.61 -28.22
CA GLY A 237 -2.75 51.29 -29.40
C GLY A 237 -3.67 51.05 -30.57
N SER A 238 -4.61 51.98 -30.78
CA SER A 238 -5.06 52.40 -32.12
C SER A 238 -5.87 53.67 -32.01
N ASP A 239 -5.19 54.79 -32.27
CA ASP A 239 -5.76 56.06 -32.68
C ASP A 239 -6.48 55.88 -34.04
N ASP A 240 -7.78 56.10 -34.08
CA ASP A 240 -8.52 56.29 -35.34
C ASP A 240 -9.05 57.73 -35.40
N LEU A 241 -8.30 58.55 -36.14
CA LEU A 241 -8.67 59.91 -36.54
C LEU A 241 -9.69 59.84 -37.68
N HIS A 242 -10.96 60.17 -37.39
CA HIS A 242 -11.95 60.42 -38.44
C HIS A 242 -12.06 61.92 -38.72
N GLU A 243 -11.60 62.27 -39.92
CA GLU A 243 -11.70 63.56 -40.59
C GLU A 243 -13.13 63.78 -41.12
N PHE A 244 -13.76 64.92 -40.79
CA PHE A 244 -14.87 65.55 -41.52
C PHE A 244 -14.88 67.06 -41.27
#